data_AF-A0A5K0V838-F1
#
_entry.id   AF-A0A5K0V838-F1
#
_cell.length_a   1.000
_cell.length_b   1.000
_cell.length_c   1.000
_cell.angle_alpha   90.00
_cell.angle_beta   90.00
_cell.angle_gamma   90.00
#
_symmetry.space_group_name_H-M   'P 1'
#
loop_
_entity.id
_entity.type
_entity.pdbx_description
1 polymer ?
#
loop_
_entity_poly.entity_id
_entity_poly.type
_entity_poly.pdbx_seq_one_letter_code
_entity_poly.pdbx_strand_id
1 'polypeptide(L)' 'EIATDEALVKKAGSYLVDVVIPKFVKDLNTLEVSPMDGQTLAEALHAHGINVRYLGK' A
#
# COMPACT_ATOMS: atom_id res chain seq x y z
N GLU A 1 -0.38 -7.53 -26.55
CA GLU A 1 -0.93 -6.43 -25.74
C GLU A 1 -1.47 -6.95 -24.41
N ILE A 2 -2.53 -7.76 -24.38
CA ILE A 2 -3.11 -8.30 -23.12
C ILE A 2 -2.07 -8.98 -22.19
N ALA A 3 -1.21 -9.85 -22.71
CA ALA A 3 -0.21 -10.55 -21.90
C ALA A 3 0.83 -9.61 -21.26
N THR A 4 1.15 -8.51 -21.93
CA THR A 4 2.06 -7.47 -21.40
C THR A 4 1.38 -6.73 -20.26
N ASP A 5 0.11 -6.37 -20.43
CA ASP A 5 -0.68 -5.66 -19.42
C ASP A 5 -0.88 -6.53 -18.17
N GLU A 6 -1.16 -7.82 -18.34
CA GLU A 6 -1.24 -8.77 -17.21
C GLU A 6 0.08 -8.87 -16.43
N ALA A 7 1.22 -8.90 -17.12
CA ALA A 7 2.53 -8.93 -16.48
C ALA A 7 2.80 -7.63 -15.70
N LEU A 8 2.40 -6.48 -16.24
CA LEU A 8 2.51 -5.19 -15.56
C LEU A 8 1.65 -5.13 -14.30
N VAL A 9 0.40 -5.61 -14.36
CA VAL A 9 -0.49 -5.66 -13.19
C VAL A 9 0.08 -6.56 -12.10
N LYS A 10 0.58 -7.75 -12.46
CA LYS A 10 1.26 -8.64 -11.48
C LYS A 10 2.46 -7.96 -10.84
N LYS A 11 3.31 -7.32 -11.65
CA LYS A 11 4.50 -6.61 -11.16
C LYS A 11 4.13 -5.46 -10.23
N ALA A 12 3.09 -4.70 -10.54
CA ALA A 12 2.58 -3.64 -9.68
C ALA A 12 2.06 -4.19 -8.34
N GLY A 13 1.35 -5.32 -8.37
CA GLY A 13 0.91 -6.03 -7.16
C GLY A 13 2.09 -6.45 -6.27
N SER A 14 3.11 -7.10 -6.84
CA SER A 14 4.32 -7.47 -6.10
C SER A 14 5.04 -6.24 -5.53
N TYR A 15 5.17 -5.16 -6.30
CA TYR A 15 5.79 -3.93 -5.82
C TYR A 15 5.04 -3.31 -4.63
N LEU A 16 3.70 -3.32 -4.64
CA LEU A 16 2.91 -2.86 -3.50
C LEU A 16 3.22 -3.67 -2.23
N VAL A 17 3.28 -4.99 -2.34
CA VAL A 17 3.52 -5.90 -1.21
C VAL A 17 4.96 -5.83 -0.71
N ASP A 18 5.93 -5.90 -1.61
CA ASP A 18 7.34 -6.05 -1.27
C ASP A 18 8.03 -4.73 -0.91
N VAL A 19 7.48 -3.60 -1.36
CA VAL A 19 8.11 -2.27 -1.22
C VAL A 19 7.21 -1.26 -0.53
N VAL A 20 6.01 -1.03 -1.06
CA VAL A 20 5.16 0.08 -0.60
C VAL A 20 4.63 -0.16 0.81
N ILE A 21 4.11 -1.36 1.10
CA ILE A 21 3.59 -1.70 2.43
C ILE A 21 4.70 -1.65 3.51
N PRO A 22 5.87 -2.30 3.34
CA PRO A 22 6.97 -2.18 4.30
C PRO A 22 7.44 -0.74 4.51
N LYS A 23 7.47 0.06 3.44
CA LYS A 23 7.78 1.49 3.54
C LYS A 23 6.75 2.23 4.40
N PHE A 24 5.46 2.05 4.13
CA PHE A 24 4.41 2.69 4.92
C PHE A 24 4.48 2.30 6.40
N VAL A 25 4.75 1.03 6.72
CA VAL A 25 4.96 0.56 8.10
C VAL A 25 6.16 1.25 8.74
N LYS A 26 7.25 1.46 8.00
CA LYS A 26 8.40 2.22 8.48
C LYS A 26 8.01 3.68 8.75
N ASP A 27 7.26 4.32 7.87
CA ASP A 27 6.83 5.71 7.99
C ASP A 27 5.92 5.92 9.22
N LEU A 28 5.10 4.90 9.56
CA LEU A 28 4.35 4.85 10.82
C LEU A 28 5.28 4.73 12.04
N ASN A 29 6.30 3.86 11.98
CA ASN A 29 7.26 3.67 13.07
C ASN A 29 8.16 4.89 13.31
N THR A 30 8.50 5.63 12.26
CA THR A 30 9.28 6.87 12.35
C THR A 30 8.44 8.09 12.70
N LEU A 31 7.11 7.92 12.84
CA LEU A 31 6.14 8.99 13.09
C LEU A 31 6.05 10.03 11.96
N GLU A 32 6.61 9.73 10.78
CA GLU A 32 6.44 10.55 9.56
C GLU A 32 4.97 10.56 9.11
N VAL A 33 4.28 9.44 9.33
CA VAL A 33 2.83 9.32 9.19
C VAL A 33 2.27 8.93 10.54
N SER A 34 1.41 9.77 11.11
CA SER A 34 0.85 9.57 12.46
C SER A 34 -0.67 9.76 12.44
N PRO A 35 -1.44 8.75 11.99
CA PRO A 35 -2.89 8.81 12.00
C PRO A 35 -3.39 8.77 13.45
N MET A 36 -4.40 9.60 13.74
CA MET A 36 -4.93 9.76 15.10
C MET A 36 -6.10 8.81 15.38
N ASP A 37 -6.70 8.25 14.33
CA ASP A 37 -7.84 7.35 14.40
C ASP A 37 -7.88 6.39 13.19
N GLY A 38 -8.85 5.48 13.18
CA GLY A 38 -9.00 4.51 12.10
C GLY A 38 -9.34 5.13 10.75
N GLN A 39 -9.99 6.30 10.73
CA GLN A 39 -10.35 6.99 9.49
C GLN A 39 -9.13 7.63 8.83
N THR A 40 -8.35 8.38 9.60
CA THR A 40 -7.08 8.98 9.14
C THR A 40 -6.05 7.91 8.75
N LEU A 41 -6.06 6.75 9.41
CA LEU A 41 -5.25 5.60 8.98
C LEU A 41 -5.67 5.08 7.61
N ALA A 42 -6.98 4.92 7.37
CA ALA A 42 -7.50 4.48 6.07
C ALA A 42 -7.20 5.49 4.95
N GLU A 43 -7.32 6.78 5.24
CA GLU A 43 -6.95 7.86 4.32
C GLU A 43 -5.45 7.84 3.99
N ALA A 44 -4.59 7.65 5.00
CA ALA A 44 -3.14 7.54 4.80
C ALA A 44 -2.77 6.31 3.95
N LEU A 45 -3.42 5.17 4.16
CA LEU A 45 -3.24 3.97 3.34
C LEU A 45 -3.63 4.23 1.88
N HIS A 46 -4.79 4.84 1.64
CA HIS A 46 -5.24 5.17 0.29
C HIS A 46 -4.34 6.19 -0.41
N ALA A 47 -3.83 7.19 0.31
CA ALA A 47 -2.87 8.16 -0.23
C ALA A 47 -1.56 7.52 -0.71
N HIS A 48 -1.17 6.39 -0.10
CA HIS A 48 0.00 5.59 -0.52
C HIS A 48 -0.35 4.51 -1.56
N GLY A 49 -1.58 4.49 -2.08
CA GLY A 49 -2.04 3.48 -3.05
C GLY A 49 -2.28 2.10 -2.45
N ILE A 50 -2.33 1.99 -1.11
CA ILE A 50 -2.60 0.75 -0.39
C ILE A 50 -4.11 0.63 -0.20
N ASN A 51 -4.73 -0.31 -0.90
CA ASN A 51 -6.15 -0.56 -0.72
C ASN A 51 -6.40 -1.45 0.50
N VAL A 52 -7.18 -0.93 1.44
CA VAL A 52 -7.49 -1.60 2.73
C VAL A 52 -8.18 -2.95 2.53
N ARG A 53 -8.93 -3.16 1.43
CA ARG A 53 -9.56 -4.46 1.09
C ARG A 53 -8.55 -5.61 1.00
N TYR A 54 -7.29 -5.32 0.73
CA TYR A 54 -6.25 -6.34 0.55
C TYR A 54 -5.53 -6.71 1.85
N LEU A 55 -5.80 -6.01 2.96
CA LEU A 55 -5.22 -6.30 4.26
C LEU A 55 -5.97 -7.47 4.92
N GLY A 56 -5.27 -8.57 5.22
CA GLY A 56 -5.82 -9.72 5.96
C GLY A 56 -6.15 -10.97 5.12
N LYS A 57 -5.61 -11.08 3.89
CA LYS A 57 -5.51 -12.36 3.19
C LYS A 57 -4.16 -13.03 3.47
#